data_AF-Q9RW11-F1
#
_entry.id   AF-Q9RW11-F1
#
_cell.length_a   1.000
_cell.length_b   1.000
_cell.length_c   1.000
_cell.angle_alpha   90.00
_cell.angle_beta   90.00
_cell.angle_gamma   90.00
#
_symmetry.space_group_name_H-M   'P 1'
#
loop_
_entity.id
_entity.type
_entity.pdbx_description
1 polymer ?
#
loop_
_entity_poly.entity_id
_entity_poly.type
_entity_poly.pdbx_seq_one_letter_code
_entity_poly.pdbx_strand_id
1 'polypeptide(L)'
;MLTRPEAFGAAVVRSGAGVGEYWLPVLVAALLSGLSYALLLRPGLNLAAQAAHTAGQGAKLTPPLLTHVTNVFGSVFLTALTFGLMWGLGLLGSRLGTAAGETRRLPVAQVFSATFTLPMLLSVLTLVLIALTPAASWALDPAQVTAAHGAPLALQRAALVSAAQTPAALVLVLGSLLVTAAQCVLAGRALRGAGAGAGAWPAALLPLLPALLVQLLGFLPLLVARLTTGG
;
A
#
# COMPACT_ATOMS: atom_id res chain seq x y z
N MET A 1 -16.45 -2.79 11.54
CA MET A 1 -15.20 -2.04 11.76
C MET A 1 -15.33 -0.57 11.40
N LEU A 2 -15.62 -0.22 10.13
CA LEU A 2 -15.57 1.17 9.62
C LEU A 2 -16.51 2.18 10.32
N THR A 3 -17.72 1.76 10.71
CA THR A 3 -18.74 2.66 11.28
C THR A 3 -18.86 2.56 12.80
N ARG A 4 -18.60 1.38 13.36
CA ARG A 4 -18.70 1.08 14.80
C ARG A 4 -17.49 0.27 15.27
N PRO A 5 -16.29 0.88 15.38
CA PRO A 5 -15.06 0.15 15.69
C PRO A 5 -15.07 -0.47 17.09
N GLU A 6 -15.60 0.23 18.10
CA GLU A 6 -15.68 -0.29 19.48
C GLU A 6 -16.61 -1.51 19.59
N ALA A 7 -17.81 -1.44 18.99
CA ALA A 7 -18.73 -2.57 18.95
C ALA A 7 -18.14 -3.77 18.18
N PHE A 8 -17.35 -3.50 17.13
CA PHE A 8 -16.62 -4.55 16.43
C PHE A 8 -15.59 -5.23 17.34
N GLY A 9 -14.77 -4.47 18.07
CA GLY A 9 -13.80 -5.05 19.01
C GLY A 9 -14.45 -5.95 20.07
N ALA A 10 -15.56 -5.50 20.66
CA ALA A 10 -16.34 -6.32 21.59
C ALA A 10 -16.90 -7.60 20.93
N ALA A 11 -17.37 -7.50 19.68
CA ALA A 11 -17.88 -8.64 18.93
C ALA A 11 -16.78 -9.67 18.61
N VAL A 12 -15.57 -9.23 18.24
CA VAL A 12 -14.44 -10.11 17.98
C VAL A 12 -14.08 -10.93 19.22
N VAL A 13 -14.01 -10.29 20.40
CA VAL A 13 -13.77 -11.00 21.66
C VAL A 13 -14.85 -12.05 21.93
N ARG A 14 -16.13 -11.71 21.73
CA ARG A 14 -17.25 -12.64 21.93
C ARG A 14 -17.25 -13.81 20.95
N SER A 15 -16.82 -13.58 19.71
CA SER A 15 -16.84 -14.59 18.66
C SER A 15 -15.86 -15.74 18.90
N GLY A 16 -14.76 -15.49 19.62
CA GLY A 16 -13.69 -16.47 19.81
C GLY A 16 -12.92 -16.84 18.52
N ALA A 17 -13.21 -16.16 17.40
CA ALA A 17 -12.66 -16.48 16.09
C ALA A 17 -11.13 -16.40 16.05
N GLY A 18 -10.53 -17.41 15.41
CA GLY A 18 -9.08 -17.55 15.32
C GLY A 18 -8.45 -16.49 14.41
N VAL A 19 -7.14 -16.27 14.55
CA VAL A 19 -6.40 -15.33 13.67
C VAL A 19 -6.48 -15.75 12.20
N GLY A 20 -6.59 -17.07 11.94
CA GLY A 20 -6.75 -17.64 10.60
C GLY A 20 -7.91 -17.06 9.79
N GLU A 21 -9.03 -16.80 10.45
CA GLU A 21 -10.28 -16.31 9.83
C GLU A 21 -10.17 -14.85 9.34
N TYR A 22 -9.11 -14.15 9.76
CA TYR A 22 -8.87 -12.75 9.44
C TYR A 22 -7.73 -12.57 8.44
N TRP A 23 -7.29 -13.58 7.69
CA TRP A 23 -6.27 -13.33 6.65
C TRP A 23 -6.85 -12.75 5.36
N LEU A 24 -8.11 -13.05 5.05
CA LEU A 24 -8.71 -12.71 3.76
C LEU A 24 -8.64 -11.20 3.43
N PRO A 25 -8.99 -10.26 4.34
CA PRO A 25 -8.89 -8.82 4.04
C PRO A 25 -7.46 -8.38 3.70
N VAL A 26 -6.46 -8.95 4.39
CA VAL A 26 -5.05 -8.63 4.18
C VAL A 26 -4.59 -9.13 2.81
N LEU A 27 -4.93 -10.36 2.44
CA LEU A 27 -4.58 -10.95 1.15
C LEU A 27 -5.24 -10.19 -0.01
N VAL A 28 -6.52 -9.85 0.12
CA VAL A 28 -7.24 -9.09 -0.90
C VAL A 28 -6.66 -7.69 -1.07
N ALA A 29 -6.38 -6.99 0.04
CA ALA A 29 -5.72 -5.69 0.00
C ALA A 29 -4.32 -5.76 -0.62
N ALA A 30 -3.54 -6.80 -0.31
CA ALA A 30 -2.21 -7.03 -0.85
C ALA A 30 -2.23 -7.21 -2.38
N LEU A 31 -3.14 -8.06 -2.86
CA LEU A 31 -3.31 -8.31 -4.29
C LEU A 31 -3.78 -7.07 -5.03
N LEU A 32 -4.77 -6.33 -4.49
CA LEU A 32 -5.29 -5.12 -5.12
C LEU A 32 -4.27 -3.98 -5.11
N SER A 33 -3.48 -3.84 -4.04
CA SER A 33 -2.38 -2.87 -3.97
C SER A 33 -1.31 -3.16 -5.02
N GLY A 34 -0.89 -4.44 -5.13
CA GLY A 34 0.06 -4.86 -6.16
C GLY A 34 -0.46 -4.67 -7.58
N LEU A 35 -1.75 -4.97 -7.81
CA LEU A 35 -2.38 -4.71 -9.09
C LEU A 35 -2.42 -3.21 -9.41
N SER A 36 -2.76 -2.37 -8.42
CA SER A 36 -2.81 -0.91 -8.58
C SER A 36 -1.44 -0.36 -8.97
N TYR A 37 -0.38 -0.77 -8.27
CA TYR A 37 1.00 -0.34 -8.57
C TYR A 37 1.48 -0.85 -9.93
N ALA A 38 1.22 -2.13 -10.24
CA ALA A 38 1.60 -2.71 -11.53
C ALA A 38 0.90 -2.04 -12.71
N LEU A 39 -0.40 -1.72 -12.58
CA LEU A 39 -1.16 -1.02 -13.60
C LEU A 39 -0.77 0.45 -13.72
N LEU A 40 -0.41 1.10 -12.62
CA LEU A 40 0.09 2.48 -12.64
C LEU A 40 1.38 2.61 -13.47
N LEU A 41 2.26 1.60 -13.41
CA LEU A 41 3.52 1.60 -14.16
C LEU A 41 3.41 0.95 -15.55
N ARG A 42 2.31 0.27 -15.86
CA ARG A 42 2.12 -0.49 -17.11
C ARG A 42 2.25 0.35 -18.38
N PRO A 43 1.61 1.53 -18.50
CA PRO A 43 1.70 2.34 -19.72
C PRO A 43 3.15 2.71 -20.05
N GLY A 44 3.90 3.13 -19.04
CA GLY A 44 5.30 3.51 -19.20
C GLY A 44 6.24 2.34 -19.51
N LEU A 45 6.02 1.17 -18.92
CA LEU A 45 6.80 -0.05 -19.24
C LEU A 45 6.52 -0.57 -20.65
N ASN A 46 5.27 -0.53 -21.09
CA ASN A 46 4.90 -0.92 -22.46
C ASN A 46 5.48 0.04 -23.50
N LEU A 47 5.45 1.34 -23.23
CA LEU A 47 6.05 2.36 -24.10
C LEU A 47 7.59 2.25 -24.13
N ALA A 48 8.23 1.97 -22.99
CA ALA A 48 9.68 1.71 -22.94
C ALA A 48 10.07 0.47 -23.76
N ALA A 49 9.27 -0.59 -23.69
CA ALA A 49 9.47 -1.80 -24.49
C ALA A 49 9.29 -1.53 -26.00
N GLN A 50 8.28 -0.74 -26.38
CA GLN A 50 8.08 -0.33 -27.78
C GLN A 50 9.23 0.53 -28.31
N ALA A 51 9.66 1.54 -27.55
CA ALA A 51 10.76 2.42 -27.93
C ALA A 51 12.09 1.66 -28.10
N ALA A 52 12.37 0.69 -27.23
CA ALA A 52 13.55 -0.17 -27.34
C ALA A 52 13.46 -1.15 -28.53
N HIS A 53 12.26 -1.65 -28.85
CA HIS A 53 12.03 -2.42 -30.07
C HIS A 53 12.31 -1.59 -31.32
N THR A 54 11.80 -0.35 -31.39
CA THR A 54 12.06 0.55 -32.52
C THR A 54 13.53 0.95 -32.64
N ALA A 55 14.27 0.98 -31.52
CA ALA A 55 15.71 1.24 -31.48
C ALA A 55 16.58 0.01 -31.81
N GLY A 56 15.99 -1.13 -32.20
CA GLY A 56 16.72 -2.36 -32.54
C GLY A 56 17.32 -3.09 -31.32
N GLN A 57 16.91 -2.74 -30.10
CA GLN A 57 17.41 -3.32 -28.84
C GLN A 57 16.46 -4.37 -28.23
N GLY A 58 15.42 -4.76 -28.98
CA GLY A 58 14.26 -5.54 -28.50
C GLY A 58 14.52 -6.90 -27.85
N ALA A 59 15.73 -7.46 -27.95
CA ALA A 59 16.07 -8.76 -27.38
C ALA A 59 16.69 -8.72 -25.97
N LYS A 60 17.06 -7.54 -25.43
CA LYS A 60 17.77 -7.40 -24.14
C LYS A 60 16.91 -6.92 -22.97
N LEU A 61 15.63 -6.66 -23.19
CA LEU A 61 14.71 -6.26 -22.12
C LEU A 61 14.09 -7.48 -21.47
N THR A 62 14.13 -7.53 -20.14
CA THR A 62 13.37 -8.49 -19.34
C THR A 62 11.92 -8.49 -19.80
N PRO A 63 11.27 -9.65 -19.99
CA PRO A 63 9.90 -9.70 -20.47
C PRO A 63 9.00 -8.79 -19.62
N PRO A 64 8.17 -7.91 -20.22
CA PRO A 64 7.32 -6.97 -19.47
C PRO A 64 6.50 -7.66 -18.38
N LEU A 65 6.11 -8.91 -18.66
CA LEU A 65 5.38 -9.80 -17.77
C LEU A 65 6.15 -10.15 -16.48
N LEU A 66 7.48 -10.37 -16.55
CA LEU A 66 8.34 -10.63 -15.39
C LEU A 66 8.47 -9.39 -14.49
N THR A 67 8.51 -8.19 -15.07
CA THR A 67 8.52 -6.94 -14.29
C THR A 67 7.19 -6.70 -13.60
N HIS A 68 6.06 -6.98 -14.26
CA HIS A 68 4.74 -6.88 -13.64
C HIS A 68 4.56 -7.88 -12.51
N VAL A 69 4.99 -9.13 -12.70
CA VAL A 69 4.95 -10.17 -11.68
C VAL A 69 5.80 -9.77 -10.46
N THR A 70 7.04 -9.34 -10.66
CA THR A 70 7.91 -8.87 -9.55
C THR A 70 7.31 -7.70 -8.79
N ASN A 71 6.67 -6.75 -9.49
CA ASN A 71 6.01 -5.61 -8.85
C ASN A 71 4.78 -6.04 -8.02
N VAL A 72 3.95 -6.95 -8.54
CA VAL A 72 2.82 -7.51 -7.79
C VAL A 72 3.30 -8.27 -6.56
N PHE A 73 4.32 -9.13 -6.70
CA PHE A 73 4.91 -9.86 -5.58
C PHE A 73 5.57 -8.93 -4.55
N GLY A 74 6.24 -7.88 -5.00
CA GLY A 74 6.82 -6.87 -4.12
C GLY A 74 5.76 -6.17 -3.26
N SER A 75 4.64 -5.76 -3.85
CA SER A 75 3.52 -5.16 -3.10
C SER A 75 2.82 -6.15 -2.18
N VAL A 76 2.69 -7.42 -2.59
CA VAL A 76 2.15 -8.48 -1.72
C VAL A 76 3.05 -8.69 -0.50
N PHE A 77 4.37 -8.80 -0.73
CA PHE A 77 5.36 -8.93 0.33
C PHE A 77 5.33 -7.73 1.28
N LEU A 78 5.34 -6.50 0.76
CA LEU A 78 5.28 -5.29 1.58
C LEU A 78 3.99 -5.21 2.39
N THR A 79 2.85 -5.58 1.81
CA THR A 79 1.57 -5.57 2.52
C THR A 79 1.55 -6.61 3.66
N ALA A 80 2.05 -7.82 3.39
CA ALA A 80 2.17 -8.86 4.41
C ALA A 80 3.16 -8.45 5.53
N LEU A 81 4.29 -7.83 5.16
CA LEU A 81 5.27 -7.29 6.10
C LEU A 81 4.67 -6.18 6.97
N THR A 82 3.94 -5.22 6.36
CA THR A 82 3.24 -4.16 7.09
C THR A 82 2.21 -4.75 8.05
N PHE A 83 1.42 -5.75 7.61
CA PHE A 83 0.50 -6.44 8.51
C PHE A 83 1.23 -7.12 9.68
N GLY A 84 2.32 -7.83 9.41
CA GLY A 84 3.15 -8.47 10.44
C GLY A 84 3.72 -7.46 11.44
N LEU A 85 4.18 -6.31 10.97
CA LEU A 85 4.65 -5.20 11.81
C LEU A 85 3.50 -4.62 12.66
N MET A 86 2.35 -4.35 12.06
CA MET A 86 1.17 -3.83 12.76
C MET A 86 0.69 -4.79 13.85
N TRP A 87 0.65 -6.08 13.53
CA TRP A 87 0.31 -7.11 14.50
C TRP A 87 1.36 -7.21 15.62
N GLY A 88 2.63 -7.39 15.28
CA GLY A 88 3.71 -7.59 16.26
C GLY A 88 3.88 -6.40 17.20
N LEU A 89 3.90 -5.19 16.65
CA LEU A 89 3.99 -3.95 17.45
C LEU A 89 2.69 -3.67 18.20
N GLY A 90 1.53 -4.06 17.66
CA GLY A 90 0.28 -3.96 18.40
C GLY A 90 0.22 -4.86 19.62
N LEU A 91 0.77 -6.07 19.52
CA LEU A 91 0.94 -6.96 20.68
C LEU A 91 1.90 -6.35 21.69
N LEU A 92 3.02 -5.77 21.25
CA LEU A 92 3.96 -5.11 22.15
C LEU A 92 3.33 -3.90 22.86
N GLY A 93 2.66 -3.02 22.11
CA GLY A 93 1.99 -1.84 22.65
C GLY A 93 0.86 -2.21 23.62
N SER A 94 0.16 -3.32 23.38
CA SER A 94 -0.86 -3.78 24.33
C SER A 94 -0.29 -4.17 25.70
N ARG A 95 0.96 -4.65 25.74
CA ARG A 95 1.65 -5.03 26.99
C ARG A 95 2.16 -3.82 27.77
N LEU A 96 2.41 -2.70 27.09
CA LEU A 96 2.90 -1.46 27.71
C LEU A 96 1.82 -0.74 28.53
N GLY A 97 0.54 -0.98 28.26
CA GLY A 97 -0.58 -0.32 28.95
C GLY A 97 -1.50 -1.22 29.76
N THR A 98 -1.18 -2.52 29.88
CA THR A 98 -1.84 -3.44 30.81
C THR A 98 -1.21 -3.37 32.19
N ALA A 99 -2.02 -3.27 33.24
CA ALA A 99 -1.52 -3.38 34.61
C ALA A 99 -0.93 -4.77 34.85
N ALA A 100 0.09 -4.87 35.71
CA ALA A 100 0.73 -6.13 36.05
C ALA A 100 -0.32 -7.15 36.55
N GLY A 101 -0.50 -8.25 35.82
CA GLY A 101 -1.44 -9.34 36.18
C GLY A 101 -2.59 -9.58 35.22
N GLU A 102 -2.88 -8.65 34.29
CA GLU A 102 -3.89 -8.90 33.24
C GLU A 102 -3.34 -9.78 32.12
N THR A 103 -3.80 -11.03 32.06
CA THR A 103 -3.40 -12.04 31.05
C THR A 103 -4.36 -12.11 29.85
N ARG A 104 -5.35 -11.21 29.77
CA ARG A 104 -6.36 -11.23 28.71
C ARG A 104 -5.69 -11.02 27.34
N ARG A 105 -5.76 -12.04 26.48
CA ARG A 105 -5.31 -11.92 25.09
C ARG A 105 -6.23 -10.97 24.34
N LEU A 106 -5.67 -9.88 23.84
CA LEU A 106 -6.39 -8.92 23.01
C LEU A 106 -6.40 -9.35 21.54
N PRO A 107 -7.48 -9.10 20.79
CA PRO A 107 -7.64 -9.54 19.41
C PRO A 107 -6.91 -8.61 18.42
N VAL A 108 -5.62 -8.34 18.66
CA VAL A 108 -4.83 -7.37 17.89
C VAL A 108 -4.77 -7.73 16.41
N ALA A 109 -4.53 -9.00 16.08
CA ALA A 109 -4.43 -9.45 14.69
C ALA A 109 -5.76 -9.29 13.93
N GLN A 110 -6.86 -9.68 14.57
CA GLN A 110 -8.20 -9.58 14.00
C GLN A 110 -8.60 -8.12 13.78
N VAL A 111 -8.29 -7.25 14.74
CA VAL A 111 -8.56 -5.81 14.65
C VAL A 111 -7.74 -5.17 13.52
N PHE A 112 -6.43 -5.41 13.48
CA PHE A 112 -5.60 -4.85 12.41
C PHE A 112 -5.98 -5.40 11.05
N SER A 113 -6.23 -6.69 10.91
CA SER A 113 -6.72 -7.26 9.66
C SER A 113 -8.01 -6.60 9.19
N ALA A 114 -8.98 -6.43 10.09
CA ALA A 114 -10.25 -5.80 9.71
C ALA A 114 -10.06 -4.36 9.23
N THR A 115 -8.95 -3.69 9.57
CA THR A 115 -8.64 -2.36 9.03
C THR A 115 -8.15 -2.40 7.58
N PHE A 116 -7.69 -3.55 7.06
CA PHE A 116 -7.24 -3.71 5.67
C PHE A 116 -8.37 -3.55 4.63
N THR A 117 -9.63 -3.49 5.07
CA THR A 117 -10.73 -3.01 4.22
C THR A 117 -10.50 -1.59 3.71
N LEU A 118 -9.80 -0.72 4.46
CA LEU A 118 -9.47 0.63 3.99
C LEU A 118 -8.48 0.63 2.80
N PRO A 119 -7.30 -0.03 2.89
CA PRO A 119 -6.42 -0.25 1.73
C PRO A 119 -7.12 -0.91 0.55
N MET A 120 -8.04 -1.86 0.78
CA MET A 120 -8.84 -2.47 -0.29
C MET A 120 -9.66 -1.40 -1.03
N LEU A 121 -10.43 -0.57 -0.31
CA LEU A 121 -11.23 0.50 -0.91
C LEU A 121 -10.36 1.54 -1.63
N LEU A 122 -9.21 1.91 -1.05
CA LEU A 122 -8.24 2.80 -1.69
C LEU A 122 -7.70 2.19 -2.99
N SER A 123 -7.39 0.91 -3.00
CA SER A 123 -6.89 0.22 -4.18
C SER A 123 -7.96 0.18 -5.28
N VAL A 124 -9.22 -0.13 -4.94
CA VAL A 124 -10.33 -0.07 -5.90
C VAL A 124 -10.49 1.34 -6.47
N LEU A 125 -10.49 2.37 -5.63
CA LEU A 125 -10.52 3.76 -6.07
C LEU A 125 -9.35 4.08 -7.02
N THR A 126 -8.15 3.63 -6.67
CA THR A 126 -6.94 3.84 -7.50
C THR A 126 -7.09 3.17 -8.86
N LEU A 127 -7.59 1.93 -8.91
CA LEU A 127 -7.86 1.21 -10.16
C LEU A 127 -8.90 1.92 -11.04
N VAL A 128 -9.97 2.43 -10.43
CA VAL A 128 -10.98 3.23 -11.14
C VAL A 128 -10.34 4.50 -11.71
N LEU A 129 -9.53 5.21 -10.94
CA LEU A 129 -8.83 6.40 -11.42
C LEU A 129 -7.86 6.08 -12.55
N ILE A 130 -7.13 4.96 -12.48
CA ILE A 130 -6.26 4.51 -13.59
C ILE A 130 -7.10 4.27 -14.85
N ALA A 131 -8.22 3.56 -14.74
CA ALA A 131 -9.09 3.26 -15.87
C ALA A 131 -9.74 4.51 -16.50
N LEU A 132 -10.04 5.52 -15.68
CA LEU A 132 -10.61 6.79 -16.13
C LEU A 132 -9.56 7.80 -16.60
N THR A 133 -8.27 7.55 -16.35
CA THR A 133 -7.21 8.47 -16.75
C THR A 133 -7.03 8.42 -18.28
N PRO A 134 -7.18 9.55 -18.99
CA PRO A 134 -7.05 9.59 -20.44
C PRO A 134 -5.72 9.04 -20.93
N ALA A 135 -5.72 8.36 -22.08
CA ALA A 135 -4.52 7.78 -22.68
C ALA A 135 -3.37 8.80 -22.84
N ALA A 136 -3.71 10.04 -23.20
CA ALA A 136 -2.75 11.14 -23.37
C ALA A 136 -2.01 11.51 -22.07
N SER A 137 -2.63 11.31 -20.89
CA SER A 137 -1.99 11.58 -19.60
C SER A 137 -0.90 10.57 -19.25
N TRP A 138 -0.82 9.46 -19.97
CA TRP A 138 0.23 8.45 -19.82
C TRP A 138 1.32 8.58 -20.89
N ALA A 139 1.20 9.55 -21.80
CA ALA A 139 2.20 9.78 -22.84
C ALA A 139 3.52 10.22 -22.20
N LEU A 140 4.61 9.73 -22.78
CA LEU A 140 5.95 10.19 -22.44
C LEU A 140 6.24 11.50 -23.17
N ASP A 141 6.99 12.38 -22.53
CA ASP A 141 7.54 13.56 -23.19
C ASP A 141 8.50 13.12 -24.32
N PRO A 142 8.24 13.50 -25.59
CA PRO A 142 9.09 13.15 -26.72
C PRO A 142 10.55 13.57 -26.54
N ALA A 143 10.81 14.68 -25.83
CA ALA A 143 12.17 15.14 -25.55
C ALA A 143 12.91 14.15 -24.63
N GLN A 144 12.23 13.63 -23.60
CA GLN A 144 12.80 12.62 -22.69
C GLN A 144 13.03 11.28 -23.38
N VAL A 145 12.12 10.87 -24.27
CA VAL A 145 12.29 9.63 -25.06
C VAL A 145 13.49 9.74 -25.99
N THR A 146 13.65 10.89 -26.64
CA THR A 146 14.79 11.15 -27.54
C THR A 146 16.11 11.18 -26.77
N ALA A 147 16.14 11.91 -25.65
CA ALA A 147 17.32 12.00 -24.77
C ALA A 147 17.69 10.67 -24.11
N ALA A 148 16.72 9.75 -23.96
CA ALA A 148 17.00 8.42 -23.42
C ALA A 148 17.84 7.55 -24.37
N HIS A 149 17.88 7.84 -25.68
CA HIS A 149 18.65 7.07 -26.68
C HIS A 149 18.44 5.54 -26.57
N GLY A 150 17.22 5.10 -26.24
CA GLY A 150 16.89 3.68 -26.03
C GLY A 150 17.34 3.09 -24.70
N ALA A 151 17.99 3.85 -23.82
CA ALA A 151 18.42 3.38 -22.50
C ALA A 151 17.20 3.01 -21.63
N PRO A 152 17.08 1.73 -21.21
CA PRO A 152 15.86 1.23 -20.58
C PRO A 152 15.57 1.90 -19.24
N LEU A 153 16.61 2.23 -18.48
CA LEU A 153 16.48 2.89 -17.18
C LEU A 153 16.03 4.36 -17.31
N ALA A 154 16.47 5.06 -18.36
CA ALA A 154 16.03 6.42 -18.64
C ALA A 154 14.55 6.44 -19.09
N LEU A 155 14.14 5.48 -19.93
CA LEU A 155 12.75 5.31 -20.33
C LEU A 155 11.84 4.93 -19.14
N GLN A 156 12.31 4.06 -18.24
CA GLN A 156 11.60 3.74 -17.00
C GLN A 156 11.43 4.96 -16.09
N ARG A 157 12.43 5.84 -16.00
CA ARG A 157 12.32 7.10 -15.24
C ARG A 157 11.30 8.05 -15.87
N ALA A 158 11.35 8.24 -17.19
CA ALA A 158 10.38 9.08 -17.90
C ALA A 158 8.94 8.55 -17.73
N ALA A 159 8.77 7.23 -17.80
CA ALA A 159 7.52 6.53 -17.51
C ALA A 159 7.01 6.81 -16.10
N LEU A 160 7.89 6.71 -15.11
CA LEU A 160 7.55 6.94 -13.73
C LEU A 160 7.19 8.41 -13.48
N VAL A 161 7.85 9.35 -14.14
CA VAL A 161 7.51 10.79 -14.13
C VAL A 161 6.11 11.03 -14.68
N SER A 162 5.79 10.48 -15.86
CA SER A 162 4.45 10.59 -16.46
C SER A 162 3.38 10.00 -15.53
N ALA A 163 3.60 8.79 -15.03
CA ALA A 163 2.68 8.14 -14.09
C ALA A 163 2.51 8.96 -12.79
N ALA A 164 3.59 9.53 -12.26
CA ALA A 164 3.59 10.32 -11.03
C ALA A 164 2.75 11.60 -11.13
N GLN A 165 2.48 12.11 -12.34
CA GLN A 165 1.62 13.28 -12.53
C GLN A 165 0.13 12.97 -12.57
N THR A 166 -0.24 11.69 -12.64
CA THR A 166 -1.65 11.30 -12.69
C THR A 166 -2.37 11.53 -11.34
N PRO A 167 -3.70 11.73 -11.35
CA PRO A 167 -4.50 11.73 -10.13
C PRO A 167 -4.42 10.40 -9.37
N ALA A 168 -4.31 9.28 -10.09
CA ALA A 168 -4.18 7.95 -9.51
C ALA A 168 -2.91 7.81 -8.66
N ALA A 169 -1.76 8.30 -9.14
CA ALA A 169 -0.52 8.29 -8.36
C ALA A 169 -0.64 9.15 -7.09
N LEU A 170 -1.26 10.34 -7.20
CA LEU A 170 -1.47 11.21 -6.03
C LEU A 170 -2.34 10.55 -4.97
N VAL A 171 -3.46 9.96 -5.39
CA VAL A 171 -4.39 9.25 -4.52
C VAL A 171 -3.72 8.03 -3.90
N LEU A 172 -2.93 7.27 -4.68
CA LEU A 172 -2.20 6.13 -4.15
C LEU A 172 -1.23 6.56 -3.04
N VAL A 173 -0.43 7.62 -3.27
CA VAL A 173 0.56 8.09 -2.29
C VAL A 173 -0.10 8.70 -1.07
N LEU A 174 -0.87 9.78 -1.23
CA LEU A 174 -1.48 10.50 -0.10
C LEU A 174 -2.54 9.65 0.58
N GLY A 175 -3.35 8.95 -0.21
CA GLY A 175 -4.38 8.05 0.30
C GLY A 175 -3.78 6.93 1.13
N SER A 176 -2.64 6.34 0.75
CA SER A 176 -2.00 5.29 1.56
C SER A 176 -1.55 5.79 2.92
N LEU A 177 -0.95 6.99 2.98
CA LEU A 177 -0.54 7.60 4.24
C LEU A 177 -1.75 7.89 5.15
N LEU A 178 -2.81 8.49 4.59
CA LEU A 178 -4.05 8.80 5.31
C LEU A 178 -4.78 7.52 5.77
N VAL A 179 -4.85 6.51 4.90
CA VAL A 179 -5.44 5.22 5.22
C VAL A 179 -4.70 4.57 6.38
N THR A 180 -3.37 4.60 6.40
CA THR A 180 -2.57 4.01 7.48
C THR A 180 -2.85 4.69 8.82
N ALA A 181 -2.91 6.02 8.83
CA ALA A 181 -3.31 6.77 10.02
C ALA A 181 -4.74 6.39 10.47
N ALA A 182 -5.68 6.30 9.53
CA ALA A 182 -7.05 5.88 9.80
C ALA A 182 -7.14 4.43 10.32
N GLN A 183 -6.32 3.51 9.79
CA GLN A 183 -6.23 2.13 10.27
C GLN A 183 -5.80 2.08 11.74
N CYS A 184 -4.78 2.85 12.11
CA CYS A 184 -4.34 2.97 13.50
C CYS A 184 -5.43 3.58 14.40
N VAL A 185 -6.11 4.64 13.95
CA VAL A 185 -7.21 5.24 14.73
C VAL A 185 -8.36 4.24 14.94
N LEU A 186 -8.80 3.56 13.88
CA LEU A 186 -9.85 2.55 13.96
C LEU A 186 -9.43 1.38 14.85
N ALA A 187 -8.17 0.93 14.74
CA ALA A 187 -7.62 -0.13 15.58
C ALA A 187 -7.63 0.26 17.06
N GLY A 188 -7.20 1.48 17.42
CA GLY A 188 -7.24 1.97 18.79
C GLY A 188 -8.65 2.00 19.36
N ARG A 189 -9.62 2.46 18.58
CA ARG A 189 -11.04 2.42 18.99
C ARG A 189 -11.55 0.99 19.16
N ALA A 190 -11.25 0.10 18.22
CA ALA A 190 -11.68 -1.29 18.33
C ALA A 190 -11.02 -2.02 19.52
N LEU A 191 -9.74 -1.79 19.78
CA LEU A 191 -9.05 -2.36 20.94
C LEU A 191 -9.62 -1.84 22.26
N ARG A 192 -10.04 -0.56 22.34
CA ARG A 192 -10.79 -0.06 23.52
C ARG A 192 -12.08 -0.82 23.72
N GLY A 193 -12.85 -1.04 22.65
CA GLY A 193 -14.08 -1.84 22.71
C GLY A 193 -13.84 -3.32 23.06
N ALA A 194 -12.66 -3.86 22.75
CA ALA A 194 -12.21 -5.19 23.16
C ALA A 194 -11.73 -5.24 24.64
N GLY A 195 -11.75 -4.11 25.35
CA GLY A 195 -11.38 -4.02 26.75
C GLY A 195 -9.90 -3.73 27.01
N ALA A 196 -9.14 -3.23 26.03
CA ALA A 196 -7.71 -2.93 26.19
C ALA A 196 -7.38 -1.71 27.07
N GLY A 197 -8.39 -0.97 27.57
CA GLY A 197 -8.20 0.15 28.48
C GLY A 197 -7.16 1.18 27.99
N ALA A 198 -6.19 1.50 28.86
CA ALA A 198 -5.09 2.41 28.56
C ALA A 198 -4.11 1.87 27.50
N GLY A 199 -3.97 0.54 27.37
CA GLY A 199 -3.10 -0.10 26.39
C GLY A 199 -3.58 -0.06 24.94
N ALA A 200 -4.82 0.39 24.69
CA ALA A 200 -5.40 0.43 23.34
C ALA A 200 -4.65 1.37 22.39
N TRP A 201 -4.27 2.56 22.85
CA TRP A 201 -3.61 3.56 22.01
C TRP A 201 -2.13 3.25 21.75
N PRO A 202 -1.33 2.84 22.75
CA PRO A 202 0.01 2.33 22.49
C PRO A 202 0.00 1.17 21.50
N ALA A 203 -0.90 0.19 21.66
CA ALA A 203 -1.07 -0.91 20.70
C ALA A 203 -1.40 -0.44 19.28
N ALA A 204 -2.21 0.61 19.15
CA ALA A 204 -2.66 1.09 17.86
C ALA A 204 -1.66 2.02 17.15
N LEU A 205 -0.93 2.85 17.92
CA LEU A 205 -0.07 3.91 17.41
C LEU A 205 1.40 3.49 17.28
N LEU A 206 1.89 2.55 18.09
CA LEU A 206 3.26 2.06 17.98
C LEU A 206 3.62 1.57 16.56
N PRO A 207 2.71 0.89 15.81
CA PRO A 207 3.00 0.51 14.45
C PRO A 207 2.93 1.62 13.41
N LEU A 208 2.38 2.80 13.75
CA LEU A 208 2.12 3.87 12.78
C LEU A 208 3.42 4.37 12.13
N LEU A 209 4.41 4.73 12.95
CA LEU A 209 5.68 5.25 12.44
C LEU A 209 6.41 4.27 11.51
N PRO A 210 6.66 3.00 11.89
CA PRO A 210 7.32 2.07 10.99
C PRO A 210 6.48 1.75 9.74
N ALA A 211 5.14 1.70 9.85
CA ALA A 211 4.28 1.50 8.68
C ALA A 211 4.36 2.68 7.69
N LEU A 212 4.31 3.92 8.20
CA LEU A 212 4.48 5.12 7.38
C LEU A 212 5.87 5.19 6.74
N LEU A 213 6.92 4.82 7.49
CA LEU A 213 8.29 4.80 6.96
C LEU A 213 8.43 3.83 5.79
N VAL A 214 7.92 2.60 5.94
CA VAL A 214 7.94 1.58 4.87
C VAL A 214 7.17 2.08 3.65
N GLN A 215 6.02 2.72 3.84
CA GLN A 215 5.25 3.28 2.73
C GLN A 215 5.96 4.44 2.04
N LEU A 216 6.53 5.38 2.79
CA LEU A 216 7.29 6.50 2.24
C LEU A 216 8.49 6.00 1.43
N LEU A 217 9.20 4.98 1.91
CA LEU A 217 10.28 4.35 1.15
C LEU A 217 9.77 3.69 -0.14
N GLY A 218 8.62 3.00 -0.07
CA GLY A 218 8.00 2.38 -1.26
C GLY A 218 7.53 3.39 -2.30
N PHE A 219 7.04 4.56 -1.86
CA PHE A 219 6.56 5.63 -2.75
C PHE A 219 7.60 6.68 -3.09
N LEU A 220 8.82 6.58 -2.54
CA LEU A 220 9.88 7.57 -2.74
C LEU A 220 10.16 7.86 -4.22
N PRO A 221 10.25 6.86 -5.12
CA PRO A 221 10.47 7.12 -6.54
C PRO A 221 9.36 8.01 -7.15
N LEU A 222 8.09 7.73 -6.84
CA LEU A 222 6.93 8.48 -7.34
C LEU A 222 6.91 9.90 -6.77
N LEU A 223 7.22 10.07 -5.49
CA LEU A 223 7.31 11.37 -4.84
C LEU A 223 8.40 12.24 -5.45
N VAL A 224 9.61 11.68 -5.60
CA VAL A 224 10.74 12.38 -6.22
C VAL A 224 10.37 12.80 -7.64
N ALA A 225 9.86 11.87 -8.45
CA ALA A 225 9.51 12.16 -9.84
C ALA A 225 8.42 13.22 -9.98
N ARG A 226 7.44 13.26 -9.06
CA ARG A 226 6.40 14.28 -9.06
C ARG A 226 6.94 15.68 -8.72
N LEU A 227 7.86 15.75 -7.76
CA LEU A 227 8.43 17.02 -7.28
C LEU A 227 9.44 17.60 -8.27
N THR A 228 10.21 16.76 -8.96
CA THR A 228 11.27 17.21 -9.89
C THR A 228 10.75 17.85 -11.18
N THR A 229 9.47 17.68 -11.53
CA THR A 229 8.85 18.31 -12.71
C THR A 229 8.01 19.54 -12.37
N GLY A 230 7.88 19.90 -11.10
CA GLY A 230 7.15 21.08 -10.65
C GLY A 230 8.04 22.31 -10.40
N GLY A 231 9.30 22.26 -10.80
CA GLY A 231 10.29 23.34 -10.69
C GLY A 231 10.78 23.83 -12.03
#